data_AF-A0AAX3FLH7-F1
#
_entry.id   AF-A0AAX3FLH7-F1
#
_cell.length_a   1.000
_cell.length_b   1.000
_cell.length_c   1.000
_cell.angle_alpha   90.00
_cell.angle_beta   90.00
_cell.angle_gamma   90.00
#
_symmetry.space_group_name_H-M   'P 1'
#
loop_
_entity.id
_entity.type
_entity.pdbx_description
1 polymer ?
#
loop_
_entity_poly.entity_id
_entity_poly.type
_entity_poly.pdbx_seq_one_letter_code
_entity_poly.pdbx_strand_id
1 'polypeptide(L)'
;MKKLLFLLCIATSAQSVAESNSLTLSQKLAVASFGNGDYPIGSIVEKRAASALDNVENLCGEGLKEPLLLSQIGNDLLAKEGFYVTPLEIIETIGTLKRQAPKDISCKDVLSNYLSTVKMAPTPTEALVSVNSLYKILKQKTK
;
A
#
# COMPACT_ATOMS: atom_id res chain seq x y z
N MET A 1 32.17 31.31 -56.17
CA MET A 1 33.13 30.55 -55.34
C MET A 1 33.28 31.22 -53.98
N LYS A 2 32.68 30.67 -52.93
CA LYS A 2 33.06 30.96 -51.54
C LYS A 2 32.86 29.68 -50.73
N LYS A 3 34.00 29.12 -50.30
CA LYS A 3 34.13 28.07 -49.29
C LYS A 3 33.76 28.68 -47.93
N LEU A 4 32.97 28.00 -47.11
CA LEU A 4 33.46 27.42 -45.86
C LEU A 4 32.32 26.64 -45.18
N LEU A 5 32.57 25.33 -45.04
CA LEU A 5 31.85 24.46 -44.12
C LEU A 5 32.19 24.80 -42.65
N PHE A 6 31.38 24.19 -41.77
CA PHE A 6 31.63 23.87 -40.37
C PHE A 6 31.39 24.98 -39.35
N LEU A 7 30.22 24.89 -38.70
CA LEU A 7 30.16 24.90 -37.23
C LEU A 7 28.95 24.07 -36.80
N LEU A 8 29.22 22.78 -36.64
CA LEU A 8 28.44 21.82 -35.90
C LEU A 8 28.55 22.24 -34.42
N CYS A 9 27.71 23.19 -33.97
CA CYS A 9 27.57 23.47 -32.55
C CYS A 9 26.76 22.33 -31.92
N ILE A 10 27.56 21.39 -31.41
CA ILE A 10 27.27 20.33 -30.48
C ILE A 10 26.09 20.71 -29.55
N ALA A 11 24.94 20.14 -29.86
CA ALA A 11 23.90 19.90 -28.87
C ALA A 11 24.38 18.75 -27.98
N THR A 12 25.03 19.05 -26.86
CA THR A 12 25.20 18.06 -25.79
C THR A 12 24.96 18.69 -24.43
N SER A 13 24.02 18.04 -23.72
CA SER A 13 23.95 17.87 -22.28
C SER A 13 23.70 19.11 -21.42
N ALA A 14 22.49 19.65 -21.52
CA ALA A 14 21.79 20.20 -20.36
C ALA A 14 20.50 19.39 -20.14
N GLN A 15 20.65 18.09 -19.91
CA GLN A 15 19.55 17.18 -19.65
C GLN A 15 19.97 16.20 -18.55
N SER A 16 20.21 16.73 -17.35
CA SER A 16 20.43 15.91 -16.15
C SER A 16 20.36 16.75 -14.88
N VAL A 17 19.27 17.50 -14.65
CA VAL A 17 18.87 17.90 -13.29
C VAL A 17 17.35 17.91 -13.24
N ALA A 18 16.78 17.26 -12.24
CA ALA A 18 15.34 17.12 -11.92
C ALA A 18 14.59 15.88 -12.44
N GLU A 19 15.12 14.68 -12.15
CA GLU A 19 14.31 13.45 -12.09
C GLU A 19 14.37 12.78 -10.68
N SER A 20 14.60 13.57 -9.62
CA SER A 20 14.89 13.03 -8.27
C SER A 20 14.11 13.67 -7.12
N ASN A 21 12.85 14.08 -7.35
CA ASN A 21 11.96 14.55 -6.28
C ASN A 21 10.62 13.78 -6.19
N SER A 22 10.46 12.66 -6.91
CA SER A 22 9.26 11.85 -6.74
C SER A 22 9.37 10.97 -5.50
N LEU A 23 8.45 11.14 -4.55
CA LEU A 23 8.32 10.27 -3.38
C LEU A 23 8.33 8.79 -3.79
N THR A 24 9.04 7.96 -3.02
CA THR A 24 8.97 6.50 -3.15
C THR A 24 7.57 5.99 -2.84
N LEU A 25 7.28 4.74 -3.18
CA LEU A 25 5.96 4.15 -2.90
C LEU A 25 5.69 4.02 -1.39
N SER A 26 6.70 3.67 -0.60
CA SER A 26 6.63 3.65 0.87
C SER A 26 6.33 5.04 1.45
N GLN A 27 6.98 6.08 0.92
CA GLN A 27 6.69 7.47 1.31
C GLN A 27 5.27 7.90 0.91
N LYS A 28 4.80 7.53 -0.29
CA LYS A 28 3.42 7.79 -0.72
C LYS A 28 2.40 7.10 0.17
N LEU A 29 2.65 5.86 0.57
CA LEU A 29 1.79 5.12 1.48
C LEU A 29 1.77 5.76 2.88
N ALA A 30 2.92 6.24 3.37
CA ALA A 30 2.99 6.98 4.63
C ALA A 30 2.17 8.27 4.59
N VAL A 31 2.30 9.07 3.52
CA VAL A 31 1.50 10.29 3.31
C VAL A 31 0.01 9.97 3.24
N ALA A 32 -0.38 8.93 2.49
CA ALA A 32 -1.77 8.51 2.40
C ALA A 32 -2.36 8.03 3.74
N SER A 33 -1.52 7.59 4.68
CA SER A 33 -1.94 7.03 5.96
C SER A 33 -1.96 8.04 7.09
N PHE A 34 -1.00 8.96 7.10
CA PHE A 34 -0.79 9.86 8.24
C PHE A 34 -0.92 11.34 7.86
N GLY A 35 -1.27 11.62 6.60
CA GLY A 35 -1.44 12.98 6.07
C GLY A 35 -0.12 13.63 5.65
N ASN A 36 -0.21 14.92 5.32
CA ASN A 36 0.93 15.71 4.86
C ASN A 36 1.97 15.82 5.98
N GLY A 37 3.11 15.18 5.77
CA GLY A 37 4.25 15.18 6.68
C GLY A 37 5.53 14.83 5.93
N ASP A 38 6.67 15.13 6.54
CA ASP A 38 7.97 14.69 6.03
C ASP A 38 8.26 13.28 6.56
N TYR A 39 8.25 12.30 5.66
CA TYR A 39 8.58 10.91 5.95
C TYR A 39 9.86 10.55 5.19
N PRO A 40 11.04 10.96 5.68
CA PRO A 40 12.29 10.67 5.00
C PRO A 40 12.54 9.16 4.98
N ILE A 41 13.25 8.69 3.95
CA ILE A 41 13.68 7.30 3.82
C ILE A 41 14.44 6.91 5.09
N GLY A 42 14.05 5.79 5.70
CA GLY A 42 14.65 5.29 6.94
C GLY A 42 13.99 5.78 8.22
N SER A 43 13.01 6.70 8.16
CA SER A 43 12.14 7.02 9.29
C SER A 43 11.31 5.81 9.72
N ILE A 44 10.81 5.80 10.97
CA ILE A 44 10.01 4.68 11.50
C ILE A 44 8.75 4.46 10.66
N VAL A 45 8.08 5.55 10.27
CA VAL A 45 6.85 5.50 9.48
C VAL A 45 7.12 4.98 8.08
N GLU A 46 8.16 5.48 7.41
CA GLU A 46 8.53 5.04 6.07
C GLU A 46 8.98 3.58 6.06
N LYS A 47 9.78 3.14 7.04
CA LYS A 47 10.19 1.72 7.20
C LYS A 47 9.00 0.79 7.42
N ARG A 48 8.01 1.19 8.22
CA ARG A 48 6.78 0.41 8.43
C ARG A 48 6.01 0.28 7.12
N ALA A 49 5.87 1.39 6.37
CA ALA A 49 5.22 1.38 5.06
C ALA A 49 5.96 0.51 4.04
N ALA A 50 7.28 0.60 3.96
CA ALA A 50 8.11 -0.26 3.11
C ALA A 50 7.92 -1.75 3.47
N SER A 51 8.00 -2.09 4.75
CA SER A 51 7.80 -3.47 5.20
C SER A 51 6.39 -3.99 4.89
N ALA A 52 5.35 -3.16 5.01
CA ALA A 52 3.99 -3.54 4.65
C ALA A 52 3.84 -3.83 3.15
N LEU A 53 4.49 -3.04 2.30
CA LEU A 53 4.52 -3.26 0.85
C LEU A 53 5.27 -4.56 0.49
N ASP A 54 6.47 -4.76 1.01
CA ASP A 54 7.26 -5.99 0.79
C ASP A 54 6.47 -7.24 1.21
N ASN A 55 5.73 -7.12 2.32
CA ASN A 55 4.91 -8.19 2.86
C ASN A 55 3.74 -8.59 1.96
N VAL A 56 3.27 -7.72 1.05
CA VAL A 56 2.08 -7.95 0.23
C VAL A 56 2.37 -8.08 -1.27
N GLU A 57 3.58 -7.72 -1.72
CA GLU A 57 3.98 -7.66 -3.13
C GLU A 57 3.65 -8.93 -3.94
N ASN A 58 3.77 -10.10 -3.31
CA ASN A 58 3.56 -11.39 -3.98
C ASN A 58 2.36 -12.16 -3.44
N LEU A 59 1.42 -11.47 -2.78
CA LEU A 59 0.24 -12.09 -2.17
C LEU A 59 -1.05 -11.85 -2.96
N CYS A 60 -1.13 -10.76 -3.71
CA CYS A 60 -2.36 -10.28 -4.36
C CYS A 60 -2.11 -9.92 -5.82
N GLY A 61 -2.18 -10.92 -6.71
CA GLY A 61 -2.01 -10.72 -8.14
C GLY A 61 -0.56 -10.39 -8.54
N GLU A 62 -0.41 -9.56 -9.58
CA GLU A 62 0.89 -9.12 -10.10
C GLU A 62 1.37 -7.86 -9.37
N GLY A 63 2.10 -8.03 -8.27
CA GLY A 63 2.77 -6.94 -7.56
C GLY A 63 1.87 -6.12 -6.63
N LEU A 64 2.21 -4.84 -6.47
CA LEU A 64 1.61 -3.97 -5.44
C LEU A 64 0.30 -3.27 -5.85
N LYS A 65 -0.11 -3.38 -7.12
CA LYS A 65 -1.23 -2.59 -7.66
C LYS A 65 -2.56 -2.92 -6.98
N GLU A 66 -2.89 -4.21 -6.86
CA GLU A 66 -4.15 -4.64 -6.25
C GLU A 66 -4.21 -4.32 -4.74
N PRO A 67 -3.20 -4.64 -3.91
CA PRO A 67 -3.19 -4.26 -2.50
C PRO A 67 -3.36 -2.76 -2.25
N LEU A 68 -2.68 -1.92 -3.02
CA LEU A 68 -2.77 -0.47 -2.89
C LEU A 68 -4.19 0.01 -3.20
N LEU A 69 -4.79 -0.46 -4.30
CA LEU A 69 -6.16 -0.11 -4.66
C LEU A 69 -7.16 -0.56 -3.58
N LEU A 70 -7.03 -1.80 -3.11
CA LEU A 70 -7.88 -2.35 -2.04
C LEU A 70 -7.73 -1.56 -0.74
N SER A 71 -6.53 -1.10 -0.41
CA SER A 71 -6.30 -0.28 0.79
C SER A 71 -6.99 1.08 0.75
N GLN A 72 -6.99 1.72 -0.42
CA GLN A 72 -7.70 2.99 -0.64
C GLN A 72 -9.21 2.78 -0.56
N ILE A 73 -9.74 1.77 -1.26
CA ILE A 73 -11.16 1.41 -1.20
C ILE A 73 -11.59 1.11 0.24
N GLY A 74 -10.79 0.34 0.97
CA GLY A 74 -11.09 -0.01 2.36
C GLY A 74 -11.12 1.22 3.27
N ASN A 75 -10.16 2.13 3.10
CA ASN A 75 -10.10 3.38 3.87
C ASN A 75 -11.33 4.24 3.60
N ASP A 76 -11.70 4.43 2.33
CA ASP A 76 -12.88 5.22 1.95
C ASP A 76 -14.19 4.64 2.50
N LEU A 77 -14.34 3.31 2.46
CA LEU A 77 -15.52 2.63 2.98
C LEU A 77 -15.62 2.74 4.50
N LEU A 78 -14.51 2.52 5.20
CA LEU A 78 -14.47 2.62 6.66
C LEU A 78 -14.67 4.06 7.14
N ALA A 79 -14.10 5.03 6.45
CA ALA A 79 -14.27 6.45 6.78
C ALA A 79 -15.73 6.90 6.65
N LYS A 80 -16.47 6.43 5.64
CA LYS A 80 -17.92 6.70 5.48
C LYS A 80 -18.76 6.18 6.64
N GLU A 81 -18.31 5.10 7.27
CA GLU A 81 -18.97 4.46 8.40
C GLU A 81 -18.44 4.98 9.76
N GLY A 82 -17.58 6.01 9.76
CA GLY A 82 -17.03 6.63 10.98
C GLY A 82 -15.85 5.85 11.60
N PHE A 83 -15.28 4.88 10.90
CA PHE A 83 -14.09 4.15 11.34
C PHE A 83 -12.82 4.82 10.77
N TYR A 84 -11.85 5.09 11.65
CA TYR A 84 -10.57 5.67 11.27
C TYR A 84 -9.50 4.59 11.19
N VAL A 85 -9.37 3.98 10.01
CA VAL A 85 -8.32 2.99 9.69
C VAL A 85 -7.54 3.47 8.48
N THR A 86 -6.22 3.53 8.58
CA THR A 86 -5.35 4.05 7.53
C THR A 86 -5.10 3.03 6.39
N PRO A 87 -4.79 3.48 5.16
CA PRO A 87 -4.37 2.58 4.08
C PRO A 87 -3.22 1.63 4.48
N LEU A 88 -2.23 2.10 5.25
CA LEU A 88 -1.14 1.26 5.76
C LEU A 88 -1.67 0.09 6.60
N GLU A 89 -2.56 0.36 7.56
CA GLU A 89 -3.14 -0.68 8.42
C GLU A 89 -3.97 -1.69 7.63
N ILE A 90 -4.64 -1.24 6.56
CA ILE A 90 -5.39 -2.12 5.67
C ILE A 90 -4.43 -3.01 4.86
N ILE A 91 -3.32 -2.48 4.35
CA ILE A 91 -2.29 -3.28 3.66
C ILE A 91 -1.68 -4.32 4.60
N GLU A 92 -1.32 -3.93 5.82
CA GLU A 92 -0.79 -4.85 6.84
C GLU A 92 -1.80 -5.97 7.17
N THR A 93 -3.08 -5.62 7.24
CA THR A 93 -4.15 -6.58 7.47
C THR A 93 -4.32 -7.54 6.30
N ILE A 94 -4.35 -7.03 5.06
CA ILE A 94 -4.40 -7.85 3.85
C ILE A 94 -3.22 -8.82 3.83
N GLY A 95 -1.99 -8.33 4.02
CA GLY A 95 -0.80 -9.17 4.00
C GLY A 95 -0.79 -10.24 5.09
N THR A 96 -1.24 -9.89 6.30
CA THR A 96 -1.35 -10.83 7.42
C THR A 96 -2.38 -11.92 7.14
N LEU A 97 -3.59 -11.54 6.75
CA LEU A 97 -4.69 -12.49 6.54
C LEU A 97 -4.51 -13.33 5.27
N LYS A 98 -4.03 -12.74 4.17
CA LYS A 98 -3.84 -13.46 2.90
C LYS A 98 -2.79 -14.57 3.01
N ARG A 99 -1.70 -14.36 3.75
CA ARG A 99 -0.68 -15.42 4.01
C ARG A 99 -1.26 -16.66 4.69
N GLN A 100 -2.28 -16.45 5.49
CA GLN A 100 -2.92 -17.51 6.27
C GLN A 100 -4.18 -18.06 5.59
N ALA A 101 -4.67 -17.37 4.56
CA ALA A 101 -5.82 -17.78 3.80
C ALA A 101 -5.46 -18.86 2.76
N PRO A 102 -6.41 -19.74 2.42
CA PRO A 102 -6.30 -20.63 1.27
C PRO A 102 -5.95 -19.88 -0.03
N LYS A 103 -5.33 -20.59 -0.99
CA LYS A 103 -4.81 -19.97 -2.23
C LYS A 103 -5.91 -19.32 -3.08
N ASP A 104 -7.08 -19.94 -3.11
CA ASP A 104 -8.29 -19.57 -3.86
C ASP A 104 -9.03 -18.35 -3.27
N ILE A 105 -8.76 -17.97 -2.03
CA ILE A 105 -9.33 -16.75 -1.43
C ILE A 105 -8.61 -15.53 -1.98
N SER A 106 -9.34 -14.64 -2.68
CA SER A 106 -8.74 -13.43 -3.25
C SER A 106 -8.44 -12.38 -2.17
N CYS A 107 -7.55 -11.42 -2.46
CA CYS A 107 -7.33 -10.29 -1.54
C CYS A 107 -8.55 -9.39 -1.41
N LYS A 108 -9.40 -9.35 -2.45
CA LYS A 108 -10.72 -8.72 -2.38
C LYS A 108 -11.63 -9.42 -1.36
N ASP A 109 -11.62 -10.75 -1.30
CA ASP A 109 -12.36 -11.49 -0.27
C ASP A 109 -11.79 -11.20 1.12
N VAL A 110 -10.46 -11.18 1.27
CA VAL A 110 -9.81 -10.79 2.54
C VAL A 110 -10.28 -9.41 2.99
N LEU A 111 -10.24 -8.41 2.11
CA LEU A 111 -10.72 -7.06 2.41
C LEU A 111 -12.21 -7.07 2.78
N SER A 112 -13.06 -7.72 2.00
CA SER A 112 -14.50 -7.79 2.26
C SER A 112 -14.82 -8.36 3.64
N ASN A 113 -14.12 -9.42 4.05
CA ASN A 113 -14.28 -9.97 5.40
C ASN A 113 -13.74 -9.00 6.44
N TYR A 114 -12.58 -8.37 6.21
CA TYR A 114 -12.07 -7.36 7.12
C TYR A 114 -13.09 -6.24 7.36
N LEU A 115 -13.60 -5.62 6.30
CA LEU A 115 -14.57 -4.53 6.36
C LEU A 115 -15.84 -4.89 7.15
N SER A 116 -16.33 -6.13 7.05
CA SER A 116 -17.53 -6.56 7.78
C SER A 116 -17.31 -6.84 9.28
N THR A 117 -16.06 -6.78 9.75
CA THR A 117 -15.69 -7.10 11.15
C THR A 117 -15.06 -5.94 11.92
N VAL A 118 -14.71 -4.85 11.23
CA VAL A 118 -14.17 -3.64 11.86
C VAL A 118 -15.21 -2.97 12.75
N LYS A 119 -14.76 -2.41 13.88
CA LYS A 119 -15.59 -1.69 14.87
C LYS A 119 -14.96 -0.32 15.19
N MET A 120 -15.73 0.58 15.84
CA MET A 120 -15.45 2.04 15.90
C MET A 120 -14.42 2.39 16.96
N ALA A 121 -14.16 1.46 17.87
CA ALA A 121 -13.09 1.51 18.83
C ALA A 121 -12.91 0.11 19.41
N PRO A 122 -12.32 -0.85 18.68
CA PRO A 122 -12.02 -2.13 19.27
C PRO A 122 -10.93 -1.88 20.30
N THR A 123 -11.15 -2.34 21.53
CA THR A 123 -10.06 -2.57 22.47
C THR A 123 -8.98 -3.42 21.78
N PRO A 124 -7.70 -3.36 22.19
CA PRO A 124 -6.66 -4.20 21.61
C PRO A 124 -7.04 -5.69 21.59
N THR A 125 -7.75 -6.15 22.62
CA THR A 125 -8.33 -7.50 22.71
C THR A 125 -9.37 -7.74 21.63
N GLU A 126 -10.32 -6.81 21.42
CA GLU A 126 -11.32 -6.93 20.36
C GLU A 126 -10.70 -6.89 18.96
N ALA A 127 -9.67 -6.07 18.75
CA ALA A 127 -8.93 -6.04 17.48
C ALA A 127 -8.27 -7.40 17.21
N LEU A 128 -7.61 -7.97 18.22
CA LEU A 128 -6.99 -9.30 18.14
C LEU A 128 -8.04 -10.41 17.92
N VAL A 129 -9.18 -10.33 18.61
CA VAL A 129 -10.30 -11.28 18.44
C VAL A 129 -10.89 -11.16 17.05
N SER A 130 -11.05 -9.95 16.50
CA SER A 130 -11.52 -9.73 15.13
C SER A 130 -10.55 -10.32 14.12
N VAL A 131 -9.23 -10.09 14.25
CA VAL A 131 -8.21 -10.72 13.38
C VAL A 131 -8.26 -12.24 13.46
N ASN A 132 -8.39 -12.81 14.66
CA ASN A 132 -8.51 -14.26 14.85
C ASN A 132 -9.83 -14.82 14.30
N SER A 133 -10.92 -14.07 14.38
CA SER A 133 -12.23 -14.46 13.84
C SER A 133 -12.19 -14.42 12.32
N LEU A 134 -11.58 -13.38 11.73
CA LEU A 134 -11.30 -13.29 10.30
C LEU A 134 -10.48 -14.47 9.81
N TYR A 135 -9.43 -14.83 10.54
CA TYR A 135 -8.65 -16.02 10.23
C TYR A 135 -9.52 -17.28 10.17
N LYS A 136 -10.36 -17.51 11.18
CA LYS A 136 -11.26 -18.67 11.22
C LYS A 136 -12.24 -18.67 10.05
N ILE A 137 -12.85 -17.53 9.75
CA ILE A 137 -13.78 -17.35 8.63
C ILE A 137 -13.09 -17.69 7.30
N LEU A 138 -11.92 -17.10 7.05
CA LEU A 138 -11.18 -17.30 5.79
C LEU A 138 -10.70 -18.76 5.64
N LYS A 139 -10.30 -19.41 6.74
CA LYS A 139 -9.89 -20.81 6.73
C LYS A 139 -11.06 -21.77 6.47
N GLN A 140 -12.27 -21.44 6.95
CA GLN A 140 -13.45 -22.31 6.84
C GLN A 140 -14.17 -22.25 5.49
N LYS A 141 -13.91 -21.23 4.67
CA LYS A 141 -14.51 -21.08 3.32
C LYS A 141 -14.09 -22.15 2.30
N THR A 142 -13.25 -23.10 2.69
CA THR A 142 -12.81 -24.25 1.88
C THR A 142 -13.63 -25.53 2.10
N LYS A 143 -14.83 -25.44 2.68
CA LYS A 143 -15.75 -26.59 2.82
C LYS A 143 -17.00 -26.45 1.96
#